data_AF-A0A9W6CE86-F1
#
_entry.id   AF-A0A9W6CE86-F1
#
_cell.length_a   1.000
_cell.length_b   1.000
_cell.length_c   1.000
_cell.angle_alpha   90.00
_cell.angle_beta   90.00
_cell.angle_gamma   90.00
#
_symmetry.space_group_name_H-M   'P 1'
#
loop_
_entity.id
_entity.type
_entity.pdbx_description
1 polymer ?
#
loop_
_entity_poly.entity_id
_entity_poly.type
_entity_poly.pdbx_seq_one_letter_code
_entity_poly.pdbx_strand_id
1 'polypeptide(L)'
;MELCHTKEGVRCFINHSGKINVGRKGRAKVQEVLEYVRKKMPSLVDEKNGRIHLGEFRTDRLLYVTSEEFIDFFEHVICYVLILEEFRKMKNGKDVQRE
;
A
#
# COMPACT_ATOMS: atom_id res chain seq x y z
N MET A 1 -5.96 5.57 8.33
CA MET A 1 -5.58 6.99 8.32
C MET A 1 -5.16 7.34 9.73
N GLU A 2 -3.94 7.80 9.91
CA GLU A 2 -3.34 8.09 11.21
C GLU A 2 -2.79 9.53 11.18
N LEU A 3 -3.11 10.34 12.18
CA LEU A 3 -2.54 11.68 12.33
C LEU A 3 -1.25 11.58 13.13
N CYS A 4 -0.21 12.27 12.70
CA CYS A 4 1.06 12.35 13.39
C CYS A 4 1.48 13.81 13.57
N HIS A 5 1.94 14.14 14.76
CA HIS A 5 2.50 15.45 15.05
C HIS A 5 4.01 15.42 14.75
N THR A 6 4.42 16.20 13.75
CA THR A 6 5.83 16.35 13.38
C THR A 6 6.32 17.75 13.76
N LYS A 7 7.64 17.98 13.69
CA LYS A 7 8.21 19.33 13.88
C LYS A 7 7.71 20.34 12.83
N GLU A 8 7.23 19.86 11.69
CA GLU A 8 6.77 20.66 10.55
C GLU A 8 5.24 20.87 10.53
N GLY A 9 4.52 20.33 11.52
CA GLY A 9 3.06 20.38 11.58
C GLY A 9 2.41 19.00 11.67
N VAL A 10 1.08 18.96 11.51
CA VAL A 10 0.31 17.72 11.54
C VAL A 10 0.30 17.08 10.15
N ARG A 11 0.67 15.81 10.10
CA ARG A 11 0.69 14.97 8.89
C ARG A 11 -0.38 13.91 9.01
N CYS A 12 -1.02 13.59 7.89
CA CYS A 12 -2.01 12.54 7.78
C CYS A 12 -1.45 11.39 6.96
N PHE A 13 -1.26 10.23 7.57
CA PHE A 13 -0.69 9.03 6.94
C PHE A 13 -1.78 8.09 6.46
N ILE A 14 -1.67 7.66 5.21
CA ILE A 14 -2.55 6.66 4.59
C ILE A 14 -1.82 5.33 4.56
N ASN A 15 -2.05 4.52 5.60
CA ASN A 15 -1.42 3.20 5.74
C ASN A 15 -2.46 2.08 5.62
N HIS A 16 -2.08 1.00 4.96
CA HIS A 16 -2.84 -0.26 4.92
C HIS A 16 -2.08 -1.37 5.66
N SER A 17 -2.81 -2.24 6.36
CA SER A 17 -2.20 -3.28 7.20
C SER A 17 -1.69 -4.51 6.41
N GLY A 18 -1.88 -4.55 5.10
CA GLY A 18 -1.65 -5.76 4.29
C GLY A 18 -2.72 -6.84 4.45
N LYS A 19 -3.72 -6.66 5.33
CA LYS A 19 -4.83 -7.61 5.49
C LYS A 19 -5.71 -7.62 4.25
N ILE A 20 -5.75 -8.76 3.56
CA ILE A 20 -6.59 -8.97 2.38
C ILE A 20 -7.21 -10.36 2.41
N ASN A 21 -8.35 -10.51 1.73
CA ASN A 21 -8.92 -11.83 1.41
C ASN A 21 -8.42 -12.32 0.04
N VAL A 22 -8.31 -13.64 -0.07
CA VAL A 22 -8.00 -14.38 -1.31
C VAL A 22 -9.23 -15.19 -1.71
N GLY A 23 -10.28 -14.48 -2.12
CA GLY A 23 -11.56 -15.08 -2.50
C GLY A 23 -12.12 -16.00 -1.41
N ARG A 24 -12.54 -17.22 -1.80
CA ARG A 24 -13.09 -18.23 -0.89
C ARG A 24 -12.05 -18.88 0.04
N LYS A 25 -10.74 -18.66 -0.18
CA LYS A 25 -9.67 -19.19 0.69
C LYS A 25 -9.53 -18.42 2.01
N GLY A 26 -10.30 -17.35 2.19
CA GLY A 26 -10.27 -16.52 3.38
C GLY A 26 -9.09 -15.55 3.37
N ARG A 27 -8.66 -15.15 4.57
CA ARG A 27 -7.66 -14.09 4.77
C ARG A 27 -6.24 -14.61 4.53
N ALA A 28 -5.44 -13.87 3.75
CA ALA A 28 -4.01 -14.14 3.63
C ALA A 28 -3.26 -13.83 4.94
N LYS A 29 -2.11 -14.49 5.16
CA LYS A 29 -1.19 -14.07 6.21
C LYS A 29 -0.62 -12.69 5.83
N VAL A 30 -0.74 -11.73 6.73
CA VAL A 30 -0.27 -10.35 6.50
C VAL A 30 1.20 -10.33 6.10
N GLN A 31 2.04 -11.12 6.79
CA GLN A 31 3.46 -11.19 6.53
C GLN A 31 3.78 -11.61 5.08
N GLU A 32 3.04 -12.58 4.53
CA GLU A 32 3.22 -13.02 3.14
C GLU A 32 2.85 -11.91 2.15
N VAL A 33 1.83 -11.11 2.45
CA VAL A 33 1.45 -9.96 1.64
C VAL A 33 2.54 -8.89 1.70
N LEU A 34 3.05 -8.58 2.89
CA LEU A 34 4.13 -7.60 3.07
C LEU A 34 5.41 -8.03 2.34
N GLU A 35 5.79 -9.30 2.43
CA GLU A 35 6.95 -9.85 1.71
C GLU A 35 6.76 -9.79 0.19
N TYR A 36 5.56 -10.13 -0.30
CA TYR A 36 5.26 -10.06 -1.72
C TYR A 36 5.29 -8.63 -2.26
N VAL A 37 4.69 -7.68 -1.53
CA VAL A 37 4.74 -6.26 -1.89
C VAL A 37 6.16 -5.74 -1.82
N ARG A 38 6.93 -6.06 -0.77
CA ARG A 38 8.33 -5.65 -0.64
C ARG A 38 9.18 -6.16 -1.80
N LYS A 39 8.94 -7.38 -2.29
CA LYS A 39 9.65 -7.93 -3.46
C LYS A 39 9.33 -7.15 -4.75
N LYS A 40 8.11 -6.62 -4.89
CA LYS A 40 7.63 -5.94 -6.11
C LYS A 40 7.90 -4.43 -6.09
N MET A 41 7.71 -3.79 -4.94
CA MET A 41 7.85 -2.36 -4.74
C MET A 41 8.23 -2.10 -3.27
N PRO A 42 9.54 -2.14 -2.93
CA PRO A 42 10.01 -1.95 -1.56
C PRO A 42 9.54 -0.62 -0.93
N SER A 43 9.43 0.44 -1.72
CA SER A 43 9.01 1.78 -1.26
C SER A 43 7.60 1.84 -0.69
N LEU A 44 6.73 0.87 -1.03
CA LEU A 44 5.39 0.77 -0.46
C LEU A 44 5.37 0.19 0.96
N VAL A 45 6.47 -0.37 1.47
CA VAL A 45 6.50 -1.01 2.78
C VAL A 45 7.33 -0.18 3.74
N ASP A 46 6.69 0.40 4.75
CA ASP A 46 7.38 1.08 5.83
C ASP A 46 8.09 0.05 6.72
N GLU A 47 9.42 0.09 6.70
CA GLU A 47 10.28 -0.86 7.41
C GLU A 47 10.16 -0.77 8.92
N LYS A 48 9.74 0.39 9.46
CA LYS A 48 9.68 0.62 10.90
C LYS A 48 8.42 0.03 11.52
N ASN A 49 7.29 0.07 10.80
CA ASN A 49 5.99 -0.35 11.32
C ASN A 49 5.40 -1.58 10.62
N GLY A 50 6.04 -2.08 9.55
CA GLY A 50 5.56 -3.24 8.80
C GLY A 50 4.21 -3.00 8.13
N ARG A 51 3.95 -1.78 7.66
CA ARG A 51 2.69 -1.41 7.00
C ARG A 51 2.92 -1.05 5.55
N ILE A 52 1.87 -1.17 4.76
CA ILE A 52 1.85 -0.61 3.41
C ILE A 52 1.61 0.89 3.54
N HIS A 53 2.60 1.69 3.17
CA HIS A 53 2.50 3.14 3.11
C HIS A 53 2.01 3.55 1.73
N LEU A 54 0.80 4.11 1.66
CA LEU A 54 0.22 4.56 0.40
C LEU A 54 0.51 6.04 0.16
N GLY A 55 0.65 6.83 1.21
CA GLY A 55 1.01 8.24 1.07
C GLY A 55 0.80 9.02 2.35
N GLU A 56 1.15 10.30 2.30
CA GLU A 56 1.01 11.24 3.40
C GLU A 56 0.56 12.60 2.90
N PHE A 57 -0.23 13.30 3.71
CA PHE A 57 -0.73 14.63 3.39
C PHE A 57 -0.43 15.60 4.52
N ARG A 58 -0.15 16.86 4.16
CA ARG A 58 -0.18 17.94 5.12
C ARG A 58 -1.62 18.34 5.43
N THR A 59 -1.90 18.65 6.69
CA THR A 59 -3.26 19.04 7.11
C THR A 59 -3.45 20.56 7.22
N ASP A 60 -2.41 21.35 6.90
CA ASP A 60 -2.39 22.81 7.01
C ASP A 60 -2.65 23.53 5.67
N ARG A 61 -2.92 22.78 4.61
CA ARG A 61 -3.18 23.29 3.26
C ARG A 61 -4.29 22.51 2.56
N LEU A 62 -4.87 23.12 1.52
CA LEU A 62 -5.79 22.42 0.63
C LEU A 62 -5.04 21.37 -0.18
N LEU A 63 -5.62 20.18 -0.26
CA LEU A 63 -5.13 19.08 -1.08
C LEU A 63 -5.75 19.17 -2.48
N TYR A 64 -4.90 19.33 -3.49
CA TYR A 64 -5.33 19.36 -4.89
C TYR A 64 -4.97 18.04 -5.58
N VAL A 65 -5.81 17.60 -6.52
CA VAL A 65 -5.54 16.37 -7.31
C VAL A 65 -4.27 16.44 -8.16
N THR A 66 -3.77 17.65 -8.41
CA THR A 66 -2.52 17.92 -9.13
C THR A 66 -1.33 18.15 -8.20
N SER A 67 -1.52 18.08 -6.88
CA SER A 67 -0.41 18.19 -5.93
C SER A 67 0.44 16.92 -5.96
N GLU A 68 1.75 17.07 -5.77
CA GLU A 68 2.69 15.94 -5.74
C GLU A 68 2.25 14.88 -4.70
N GLU A 69 1.86 15.32 -3.49
CA GLU A 69 1.39 14.40 -2.44
C GLU A 69 0.16 13.57 -2.85
N PHE A 70 -0.75 14.12 -3.66
CA PHE A 70 -1.89 13.37 -4.19
C PHE A 70 -1.49 12.44 -5.32
N ILE A 71 -0.64 12.89 -6.24
CA ILE A 71 -0.14 12.09 -7.36
C ILE A 71 0.59 10.86 -6.83
N ASP A 72 1.54 11.05 -5.91
CA ASP A 72 2.30 9.99 -5.26
C ASP A 72 1.36 8.99 -4.55
N PHE A 73 0.39 9.50 -3.79
CA PHE A 73 -0.60 8.67 -3.12
C PHE A 73 -1.40 7.82 -4.12
N PHE A 74 -1.86 8.43 -5.21
CA PHE A 74 -2.70 7.77 -6.19
C PHE A 74 -1.92 6.72 -6.99
N GLU A 75 -0.68 7.02 -7.37
CA GLU A 75 0.23 6.05 -8.00
C GLU A 75 0.47 4.84 -7.09
N HIS A 76 0.76 5.08 -5.81
CA HIS A 76 0.92 4.01 -4.83
C HIS A 76 -0.35 3.17 -4.65
N VAL A 77 -1.54 3.77 -4.65
CA VAL A 77 -2.81 3.04 -4.62
C VAL A 77 -2.96 2.13 -5.83
N ILE A 78 -2.73 2.65 -7.04
CA ILE A 78 -2.83 1.87 -8.28
C ILE A 78 -1.85 0.70 -8.25
N CYS A 79 -0.57 0.99 -7.98
CA CYS A 79 0.49 -0.01 -7.90
C CYS A 79 0.16 -1.09 -6.85
N TYR A 80 -0.29 -0.68 -5.67
CA TYR A 80 -0.66 -1.62 -4.62
C TYR A 80 -1.82 -2.53 -5.04
N VAL A 81 -2.87 -1.99 -5.66
CA VAL A 81 -4.01 -2.78 -6.15
C VAL A 81 -3.55 -3.82 -7.19
N LEU A 82 -2.71 -3.41 -8.15
CA LEU A 82 -2.16 -4.33 -9.16
C LEU A 82 -1.33 -5.46 -8.52
N ILE A 83 -0.48 -5.15 -7.55
CA ILE A 83 0.30 -6.13 -6.80
C ILE A 83 -0.62 -7.09 -6.04
N LEU A 84 -1.69 -6.60 -5.43
CA LEU A 84 -2.66 -7.43 -4.70
C LEU A 84 -3.42 -8.39 -5.63
N GLU A 85 -3.75 -7.95 -6.85
CA GLU A 85 -4.35 -8.82 -7.85
C GLU A 85 -3.38 -9.93 -8.29
N GLU A 86 -2.12 -9.59 -8.54
CA GLU A 86 -1.08 -10.56 -8.86
C GLU A 86 -0.90 -11.59 -7.72
N PHE A 87 -0.82 -11.11 -6.48
CA PHE A 87 -0.73 -11.97 -5.29
C PHE A 87 -1.92 -12.93 -5.20
N ARG A 88 -3.15 -12.46 -5.44
CA ARG A 88 -4.35 -13.30 -5.42
C ARG A 88 -4.35 -14.34 -6.54
N LYS A 89 -3.83 -14.01 -7.74
CA LYS A 89 -3.69 -14.98 -8.86
C LYS A 89 -2.71 -16.09 -8.48
N MET A 90 -1.54 -15.73 -7.96
CA MET A 90 -0.53 -16.66 -7.44
C MET A 90 -1.11 -17.57 -6.35
N LYS A 91 -1.78 -17.01 -5.34
CA LYS A 91 -2.40 -17.81 -4.27
C LYS A 91 -3.56 -18.70 -4.74
N ASN A 92 -4.21 -18.36 -5.84
CA ASN A 92 -5.27 -19.17 -6.44
C ASN A 92 -4.75 -20.23 -7.42
N GLY A 93 -3.44 -20.35 -7.62
CA GLY A 93 -2.86 -21.29 -8.58
C GLY A 93 -3.18 -20.95 -10.04
N LYS A 94 -3.57 -19.69 -10.31
CA LYS A 94 -3.77 -19.16 -11.66
C LYS A 94 -2.49 -18.45 -12.10
N ASP A 95 -1.34 -19.11 -11.97
CA ASP A 95 -0.11 -18.55 -12.49
C ASP A 95 -0.22 -18.45 -14.01
N VAL A 96 -0.21 -17.21 -14.48
CA VAL A 96 0.15 -16.88 -15.84
C VAL A 96 1.65 -17.17 -15.93
N GLN A 97 1.99 -18.32 -16.50
CA GLN A 97 3.28 -18.49 -17.16
C GLN A 97 3.38 -17.34 -18.18
N ARG A 98 4.35 -16.45 -17.99
CA ARG A 98 4.86 -15.60 -19.06
C ARG A 98 6.36 -15.75 -19.05
N GLU A 99 6.79 -16.37 -20.14
CA GLU A 99 8.15 -16.57 -20.61
C GLU A 99 8.96 -15.26 -20.64
#